data_AF-Q967E9-F1
#
_entry.id   AF-Q967E9-F1
#
_cell.length_a   1.000
_cell.length_b   1.000
_cell.length_c   1.000
_cell.angle_alpha   90.00
_cell.angle_beta   90.00
_cell.angle_gamma   90.00
#
_symmetry.space_group_name_H-M   'P 1'
#
loop_
_entity.id
_entity.type
_entity.pdbx_description
1 polymer ?
#
loop_
_entity_poly.entity_id
_entity_poly.type
_entity_poly.pdbx_seq_one_letter_code
_entity_poly.pdbx_strand_id
1 'polypeptide(L)'
;LQEMIIADSARRMNVSPKDFTEKEKEGILLGKRMVNAEIQQEEMKEIEQMRRTKLAEAQTVSVMTGSGDVVKRKVKAAFDFGATALDNNWRPRSLADAAFLDENTTVTFDAAGATGASDQLIFAEDTLQKLLACCDVKVQCCAYMFGHALPDSPNIKEVLCVMIPPQFGTAVESRTPPRIPFDAPALQEANLSFLGILRIGESEAQLTSHDLALQ
;
A
#
# COMPACT_ATOMS: atom_id res chain seq x y z
N LEU A 1 9.17 -18.15 -12.67
CA LEU A 1 7.93 -18.20 -13.48
C LEU A 1 6.93 -19.21 -12.93
N GLN A 2 7.30 -20.50 -12.81
CA GLN A 2 6.44 -21.56 -12.27
C GLN A 2 5.80 -21.20 -10.92
N GLU A 3 6.60 -20.78 -9.93
CA GLU A 3 6.12 -20.40 -8.60
C GLU A 3 5.19 -19.18 -8.62
N MET A 4 5.41 -18.23 -9.55
CA MET A 4 4.56 -17.05 -9.70
C MET A 4 3.17 -17.42 -10.22
N ILE A 5 3.09 -18.34 -11.18
CA ILE A 5 1.83 -18.86 -11.72
C ILE A 5 1.06 -19.63 -10.63
N ILE A 6 1.77 -20.45 -9.85
CA ILE A 6 1.17 -21.18 -8.72
C ILE A 6 0.68 -20.19 -7.66
N ALA A 7 1.46 -19.17 -7.30
CA ALA A 7 1.08 -18.16 -6.32
C ALA A 7 -0.10 -17.30 -6.76
N ASP A 8 -0.19 -16.96 -8.05
CA ASP A 8 -1.36 -16.25 -8.61
C ASP A 8 -2.62 -17.13 -8.54
N SER A 9 -2.49 -18.40 -8.93
CA SER A 9 -3.59 -19.37 -8.84
C SER A 9 -4.06 -19.60 -7.40
N ALA A 10 -3.12 -19.69 -6.45
CA ALA A 10 -3.38 -19.78 -5.02
C ALA A 10 -4.18 -18.58 -4.50
N ARG A 11 -3.77 -17.36 -4.87
CA ARG A 11 -4.47 -16.12 -4.51
C ARG A 11 -5.90 -16.09 -5.04
N ARG A 12 -6.12 -16.49 -6.30
CA ARG A 12 -7.48 -16.54 -6.88
C ARG A 12 -8.40 -17.52 -6.15
N MET A 13 -7.83 -18.58 -5.57
CA MET A 13 -8.57 -19.61 -4.83
C MET A 13 -8.61 -19.37 -3.33
N ASN A 14 -7.95 -18.33 -2.80
CA ASN A 14 -7.75 -18.08 -1.37
C ASN A 14 -7.10 -19.26 -0.61
N VAL A 15 -6.17 -19.96 -1.25
CA VAL A 15 -5.42 -21.11 -0.67
C VAL A 15 -3.92 -20.78 -0.63
N SER A 16 -3.13 -21.39 0.26
CA SER A 16 -1.68 -21.20 0.27
C SER A 16 -1.02 -21.98 -0.89
N PRO A 17 0.01 -21.43 -1.56
CA PRO A 17 0.77 -22.16 -2.58
C PRO A 17 1.38 -23.48 -2.10
N LYS A 18 1.57 -23.62 -0.78
CA LYS A 18 2.14 -24.81 -0.14
C LYS A 18 1.13 -25.95 0.03
N ASP A 19 -0.16 -25.63 -0.01
CA ASP A 19 -1.24 -26.61 0.23
C ASP A 19 -1.52 -27.43 -1.03
N PHE A 20 -1.02 -27.01 -2.20
CA PHE A 20 -1.11 -27.80 -3.42
C PHE A 20 -0.20 -29.02 -3.42
N THR A 21 -0.77 -30.15 -3.77
CA THR A 21 -0.02 -31.36 -4.13
C THR A 21 0.73 -31.17 -5.46
N GLU A 22 1.76 -31.97 -5.71
CA GLU A 22 2.55 -31.87 -6.95
C GLU A 22 1.70 -32.07 -8.22
N LYS A 23 0.66 -32.92 -8.15
CA LYS A 23 -0.28 -33.13 -9.26
C LYS A 23 -1.15 -31.90 -9.53
N GLU A 24 -1.54 -31.17 -8.49
CA GLU A 24 -2.32 -29.93 -8.63
C GLU A 24 -1.45 -28.80 -9.17
N LYS A 25 -0.20 -28.68 -8.71
CA LYS A 25 0.77 -27.74 -9.28
C LYS A 25 0.97 -28.00 -10.77
N GLU A 26 1.14 -29.26 -11.18
CA GLU A 26 1.23 -29.63 -12.60
C GLU A 26 -0.07 -29.28 -13.37
N GLY A 27 -1.23 -29.52 -12.76
CA GLY A 27 -2.52 -29.15 -13.32
C GLY A 27 -2.69 -27.65 -13.55
N ILE A 28 -2.27 -26.82 -12.59
CA ILE A 28 -2.27 -25.35 -12.67
C ILE A 28 -1.37 -24.90 -13.82
N LEU A 29 -0.16 -25.45 -13.93
CA LEU A 29 0.81 -25.09 -14.97
C LEU A 29 0.34 -25.48 -16.37
N LEU A 30 -0.42 -26.57 -16.48
CA LEU A 30 -1.04 -27.03 -17.72
C LEU A 30 -2.38 -26.32 -18.04
N GLY A 31 -2.84 -25.38 -17.20
CA GLY A 31 -4.05 -24.59 -17.43
C GLY A 31 -5.36 -25.35 -17.21
N LYS A 32 -5.35 -26.44 -16.43
CA LYS A 32 -6.59 -27.16 -16.07
C LYS A 32 -7.41 -26.33 -15.08
N ARG A 33 -8.71 -26.16 -15.33
CA ARG A 33 -9.65 -25.60 -14.34
C ARG A 33 -9.86 -26.62 -13.22
N MET A 34 -9.38 -26.32 -12.02
CA MET A 34 -9.72 -27.09 -10.82
C MET A 34 -11.11 -26.70 -10.32
N VAL A 35 -11.93 -27.71 -9.99
CA VAL A 35 -13.26 -27.53 -9.41
C VAL A 35 -13.26 -28.32 -8.10
N ASN A 36 -12.82 -27.70 -7.01
CA ASN A 36 -12.58 -28.44 -5.77
C ASN A 36 -13.66 -28.13 -4.73
N ALA A 37 -14.76 -28.88 -4.79
CA ALA A 37 -15.75 -28.97 -3.71
C ALA A 37 -15.25 -29.84 -2.53
N GLU A 38 -14.24 -30.68 -2.76
CA GLU A 38 -13.72 -31.65 -1.78
C GLU A 38 -12.73 -31.01 -0.78
N ILE A 39 -11.89 -30.06 -1.21
CA ILE A 39 -10.92 -29.36 -0.33
C ILE A 39 -11.63 -28.56 0.77
N GLN A 40 -12.75 -27.90 0.45
CA GLN A 40 -13.51 -27.13 1.43
C GLN A 40 -14.12 -28.01 2.54
N GLN A 41 -14.41 -29.28 2.25
CA GLN A 41 -15.00 -30.21 3.23
C GLN A 41 -13.95 -30.85 4.14
N GLU A 42 -12.73 -31.08 3.64
CA GLU A 42 -11.62 -31.57 4.46
C GLU A 42 -11.06 -30.47 5.37
N GLU A 43 -10.92 -29.23 4.87
CA GLU A 43 -10.44 -28.10 5.67
C GLU A 43 -11.39 -27.73 6.81
N MET A 44 -12.72 -27.80 6.61
CA MET A 44 -13.67 -27.56 7.70
C MET A 44 -13.52 -28.58 8.84
N LYS A 45 -13.23 -29.86 8.51
CA LYS A 45 -13.00 -30.90 9.53
C LYS A 45 -11.68 -30.70 10.28
N GLU A 46 -10.61 -30.26 9.61
CA GLU A 46 -9.33 -29.99 10.27
C GLU A 46 -9.37 -28.74 11.15
N ILE A 47 -10.08 -27.68 10.74
CA ILE A 47 -10.26 -26.46 11.55
C ILE A 47 -11.05 -26.76 12.84
N GLU A 48 -12.04 -27.64 12.76
CA GLU A 48 -12.85 -28.06 13.91
C GLU A 48 -12.03 -28.92 14.91
N GLN A 49 -11.08 -29.73 14.40
CA GLN A 49 -10.14 -30.47 15.24
C GLN A 49 -9.05 -29.57 15.86
N MET A 50 -8.51 -28.61 15.11
CA MET A 50 -7.49 -27.67 15.59
C MET A 50 -8.01 -26.67 16.64
N ARG A 51 -9.30 -26.29 16.59
CA ARG A 51 -9.92 -25.46 17.64
C ARG A 51 -9.99 -26.17 19.00
N ARG A 52 -9.99 -27.51 19.04
CA ARG A 52 -10.02 -28.28 20.30
C ARG A 52 -8.66 -28.41 20.97
N THR A 53 -7.55 -28.18 20.27
CA THR A 53 -6.18 -28.44 20.78
C THR A 53 -5.32 -27.21 21.05
N LYS A 54 -5.71 -26.00 20.65
CA LYS A 54 -4.89 -24.79 20.89
C LYS A 54 -5.25 -24.05 22.18
N LEU A 55 -4.85 -24.61 23.32
CA LEU A 55 -4.39 -23.79 24.45
C LEU A 55 -2.90 -23.49 24.22
N ALA A 56 -2.57 -22.22 24.03
CA ALA A 56 -1.24 -21.74 23.62
C ALA A 56 -0.09 -22.22 24.53
N GLU A 57 0.87 -22.95 23.97
CA GLU A 57 2.13 -23.29 24.63
C GLU A 57 3.06 -22.07 24.71
N ALA A 58 3.52 -21.75 25.91
CA ALA A 58 4.44 -20.64 26.17
C ALA A 58 5.90 -21.11 26.06
N GLN A 59 6.68 -20.53 25.15
CA GLN A 59 8.11 -20.79 25.05
C GLN A 59 8.91 -19.95 26.06
N THR A 60 9.94 -20.57 26.65
CA THR A 60 10.83 -19.92 27.63
C THR A 60 12.16 -19.60 26.95
N VAL A 61 12.57 -18.33 26.94
CA VAL A 61 13.85 -17.91 26.33
C VAL A 61 14.77 -17.37 27.42
N SER A 62 16.04 -17.80 27.40
CA SER A 62 17.10 -17.28 28.25
C SER A 62 17.80 -16.11 27.58
N VAL A 63 17.80 -14.93 28.23
CA VAL A 63 18.47 -13.73 27.75
C VAL A 63 19.59 -13.39 28.72
N MET A 64 20.79 -13.14 28.20
CA MET A 64 21.96 -12.75 29.00
C MET A 64 22.07 -11.23 28.99
N THR A 65 22.14 -10.62 30.17
CA THR A 65 22.30 -9.17 30.32
C THR A 65 23.75 -8.76 30.12
N GLY A 66 24.01 -7.48 29.79
CA GLY A 66 25.36 -6.97 29.52
C GLY A 66 26.37 -7.13 30.68
N SER A 67 25.89 -7.39 31.90
CA SER A 67 26.70 -7.69 33.09
C SER A 67 27.04 -9.19 33.26
N GLY A 68 26.58 -10.06 32.36
CA GLY A 68 26.85 -11.51 32.37
C GLY A 68 25.78 -12.37 33.06
N ASP A 69 24.72 -11.78 33.64
CA ASP A 69 23.67 -12.54 34.31
C ASP A 69 22.62 -13.06 33.31
N VAL A 70 22.30 -14.36 33.40
CA VAL A 70 21.31 -15.04 32.54
C VAL A 70 19.93 -15.00 33.17
N VAL A 71 18.99 -14.28 32.54
CA VAL A 71 17.59 -14.16 32.97
C VAL A 71 16.68 -14.97 32.05
N LYS A 72 15.93 -15.92 32.59
CA LYS A 72 14.91 -16.69 31.84
C LYS A 72 13.56 -15.98 31.90
N ARG A 73 13.00 -15.55 30.76
CA ARG A 73 11.66 -14.96 30.67
C ARG A 73 10.74 -15.82 29.80
N LYS A 74 9.51 -16.01 30.25
CA LYS A 74 8.42 -16.62 29.46
C LYS A 74 7.70 -15.51 28.72
N VAL A 75 7.80 -15.46 27.40
CA VAL A 75 7.13 -14.44 26.58
C VAL A 75 5.97 -15.09 25.85
N LYS A 76 4.75 -14.60 26.09
CA LYS A 76 3.53 -14.98 25.35
C LYS A 76 3.33 -14.01 24.19
N ALA A 77 4.24 -13.99 23.23
CA ALA A 77 4.06 -13.32 21.94
C ALA A 77 5.30 -13.63 21.10
N ALA A 78 5.10 -13.88 19.80
CA ALA A 78 6.15 -13.92 18.80
C ALA A 78 6.74 -12.50 18.64
N PHE A 79 7.52 -12.06 19.62
CA PHE A 79 8.42 -10.93 19.42
C PHE A 79 9.70 -11.53 18.86
N ASP A 80 9.83 -11.44 17.55
CA ASP A 80 10.94 -11.98 16.77
C ASP A 80 12.21 -11.19 17.13
N PHE A 81 13.02 -11.73 18.03
CA PHE A 81 14.32 -11.15 18.42
C PHE A 81 15.46 -11.68 17.54
N GLY A 82 15.15 -12.24 16.36
CA GLY A 82 16.13 -12.77 15.42
C GLY A 82 16.33 -11.85 14.21
N ALA A 83 17.51 -11.24 14.12
CA ALA A 83 18.04 -10.59 12.91
C ALA A 83 17.28 -9.35 12.40
N THR A 84 17.24 -8.27 13.19
CA THR A 84 17.16 -6.90 12.66
C THR A 84 18.49 -6.52 11.98
N ALA A 85 18.99 -7.36 11.08
CA ALA A 85 20.02 -6.94 10.13
C ALA A 85 19.36 -5.98 9.14
N LEU A 86 20.12 -5.00 8.67
CA LEU A 86 19.71 -4.00 7.70
C LEU A 86 19.34 -4.63 6.35
N ASP A 87 18.20 -5.31 6.25
CA ASP A 87 17.71 -5.84 4.98
C ASP A 87 17.09 -4.69 4.17
N ASN A 88 17.98 -3.84 3.64
CA ASN A 88 17.59 -2.71 2.83
C ASN A 88 17.20 -3.23 1.43
N ASN A 89 15.89 -3.44 1.25
CA ASN A 89 15.28 -3.97 0.04
C ASN A 89 15.04 -2.91 -1.06
N TRP A 90 15.75 -1.78 -1.05
CA TRP A 90 15.59 -0.70 -2.02
C TRP A 90 15.78 -1.13 -3.48
N ARG A 91 16.65 -2.11 -3.76
CA ARG A 91 16.92 -2.59 -5.13
C ARG A 91 15.71 -3.29 -5.76
N PRO A 92 15.17 -4.38 -5.17
CA PRO A 92 13.97 -5.01 -5.71
C PRO A 92 12.76 -4.06 -5.71
N ARG A 93 12.71 -3.13 -4.75
CA ARG A 93 11.64 -2.12 -4.69
C ARG A 93 11.72 -1.11 -5.85
N SER A 94 12.90 -0.56 -6.12
CA SER A 94 13.12 0.33 -7.27
C SER A 94 12.82 -0.34 -8.60
N LEU A 95 13.05 -1.66 -8.73
CA LEU A 95 12.64 -2.41 -9.91
C LEU A 95 11.12 -2.54 -10.01
N ALA A 96 10.42 -2.73 -8.89
CA ALA A 96 8.96 -2.76 -8.84
C ALA A 96 8.36 -1.38 -9.17
N ASP A 97 8.94 -0.29 -8.66
CA ASP A 97 8.53 1.09 -8.97
C ASP A 97 8.60 1.35 -10.48
N ALA A 98 9.68 0.91 -11.13
CA ALA A 98 9.87 1.06 -12.58
C ALA A 98 8.90 0.20 -13.42
N ALA A 99 8.33 -0.86 -12.86
CA ALA A 99 7.45 -1.79 -13.56
C ALA A 99 5.95 -1.56 -13.29
N PHE A 100 5.60 -0.67 -12.35
CA PHE A 100 4.22 -0.45 -11.94
C PHE A 100 3.39 0.32 -12.98
N LEU A 101 4.00 1.32 -13.62
CA LEU A 101 3.35 2.16 -14.61
C LEU A 101 3.76 1.70 -16.03
N ASP A 102 2.89 0.94 -16.69
CA ASP A 102 3.03 0.55 -18.10
C ASP A 102 1.88 1.16 -18.92
N GLU A 103 1.99 1.16 -20.25
CA GLU A 103 0.94 1.64 -21.17
C GLU A 103 -0.38 0.88 -20.98
N ASN A 104 -0.33 -0.33 -20.43
CA ASN A 104 -1.49 -1.16 -20.16
C ASN A 104 -2.09 -0.97 -18.75
N THR A 105 -1.49 -0.14 -17.90
CA THR A 105 -1.99 0.09 -16.54
C THR A 105 -3.29 0.89 -16.61
N THR A 106 -4.41 0.23 -16.32
CA THR A 106 -5.73 0.86 -16.28
C THR A 106 -5.90 1.73 -15.05
N VAL A 107 -6.20 3.02 -15.25
CA VAL A 107 -6.58 3.93 -14.15
C VAL A 107 -8.10 3.86 -13.96
N THR A 108 -8.53 3.53 -12.75
CA THR A 108 -9.95 3.56 -12.36
C THR A 108 -10.21 4.73 -11.42
N PHE A 109 -11.36 5.37 -11.61
CA PHE A 109 -11.80 6.47 -10.75
C PHE A 109 -13.01 6.00 -9.94
N ASP A 110 -12.92 6.14 -8.62
CA ASP A 110 -14.08 5.97 -7.76
C ASP A 110 -14.88 7.28 -7.73
N ALA A 111 -16.11 7.23 -8.22
CA ALA A 111 -17.05 8.35 -8.24
C ALA A 111 -18.18 8.19 -7.21
N ALA A 112 -18.04 7.26 -6.27
CA ALA A 112 -19.04 7.03 -5.23
C ALA A 112 -19.31 8.32 -4.43
N GLY A 113 -20.56 8.79 -4.48
CA GLY A 113 -21.00 9.98 -3.74
C GLY A 113 -20.75 11.33 -4.42
N ALA A 114 -20.16 11.35 -5.62
CA ALA A 114 -20.03 12.57 -6.40
C ALA A 114 -21.41 13.09 -6.84
N THR A 115 -21.66 14.40 -6.67
CA THR A 115 -22.91 15.05 -7.09
C THR A 115 -22.61 16.22 -8.02
N GLY A 116 -23.61 16.75 -8.73
CA GLY A 116 -23.41 17.95 -9.55
C GLY A 116 -23.00 19.20 -8.74
N ALA A 117 -23.12 19.16 -7.42
CA ALA A 117 -22.73 20.22 -6.50
C ALA A 117 -21.35 20.00 -5.86
N SER A 118 -20.73 18.83 -6.02
CA SER A 118 -19.37 18.60 -5.50
C SER A 118 -18.33 19.25 -6.40
N ASP A 119 -17.23 19.69 -5.81
CA ASP A 119 -16.07 20.17 -6.56
C ASP A 119 -15.52 19.05 -7.46
N GLN A 120 -15.39 19.34 -8.74
CA GLN A 120 -14.81 18.44 -9.75
C GLN A 120 -13.39 18.89 -10.06
N LEU A 121 -12.42 18.03 -9.75
CA LEU A 121 -11.01 18.28 -10.06
C LEU A 121 -10.67 17.70 -11.43
N ILE A 122 -10.11 18.53 -12.30
CA ILE A 122 -9.61 18.12 -13.61
C ILE A 122 -8.10 17.99 -13.54
N PHE A 123 -7.57 16.81 -13.91
CA PHE A 123 -6.15 16.53 -13.96
C PHE A 123 -5.68 16.33 -15.40
N ALA A 124 -4.48 16.84 -15.70
CA ALA A 124 -3.76 16.44 -16.90
C ALA A 124 -3.16 15.04 -16.72
N GLU A 125 -3.44 14.14 -17.67
CA GLU A 125 -2.99 12.74 -17.61
C GLU A 125 -1.46 12.62 -17.46
N ASP A 126 -0.70 13.39 -18.24
CA ASP A 126 0.76 13.43 -18.20
C ASP A 126 1.31 13.87 -16.83
N THR A 127 0.62 14.78 -16.12
CA THR A 127 1.03 15.20 -14.77
C THR A 127 0.86 14.07 -13.77
N LEU A 128 -0.24 13.31 -13.87
CA LEU A 128 -0.49 12.17 -13.01
C LEU A 128 0.51 11.04 -13.30
N GLN A 129 0.77 10.74 -14.57
CA GLN A 129 1.75 9.71 -14.97
C GLN A 129 3.16 10.05 -14.44
N LYS A 130 3.62 11.29 -14.64
CA LYS A 130 4.91 11.77 -14.10
C LYS A 130 4.98 11.70 -12.58
N LEU A 131 3.91 12.07 -11.90
CA LEU A 131 3.84 12.00 -10.44
C LEU A 131 3.95 10.56 -9.94
N LEU A 132 3.16 9.65 -10.51
CA LEU A 132 3.18 8.23 -10.13
C LEU A 132 4.53 7.58 -10.42
N ALA A 133 5.20 7.97 -11.51
CA ALA A 133 6.56 7.51 -11.83
C ALA A 133 7.62 7.94 -10.81
N CYS A 134 7.36 8.98 -10.00
CA CYS A 134 8.24 9.41 -8.91
C CYS A 134 7.86 8.78 -7.55
N CYS A 135 6.81 7.97 -7.48
CA CYS A 135 6.32 7.36 -6.25
C CYS A 135 6.87 5.94 -6.04
N ASP A 136 6.68 5.42 -4.83
CA ASP A 136 7.16 4.10 -4.40
C ASP A 136 5.97 3.16 -4.17
N VAL A 137 6.11 1.88 -4.55
CA VAL A 137 5.03 0.88 -4.42
C VAL A 137 4.70 0.48 -2.98
N LYS A 138 5.55 0.81 -2.01
CA LYS A 138 5.38 0.41 -0.59
C LYS A 138 5.35 1.56 0.40
N VAL A 139 5.76 2.75 -0.02
CA VAL A 139 5.85 3.94 0.84
C VAL A 139 4.83 4.98 0.40
N GLN A 140 4.13 5.58 1.35
CA GLN A 140 3.20 6.66 1.05
C GLN A 140 3.94 7.94 0.61
N CYS A 141 3.50 8.49 -0.52
CA CYS A 141 3.91 9.79 -1.03
C CYS A 141 2.76 10.80 -0.90
N CYS A 142 3.13 12.05 -0.68
CA CYS A 142 2.25 13.20 -0.54
C CYS A 142 2.63 14.26 -1.58
N ALA A 143 1.62 14.90 -2.16
CA ALA A 143 1.78 16.05 -3.02
C ALA A 143 0.70 17.09 -2.75
N TYR A 144 0.97 18.35 -3.09
CA TYR A 144 0.02 19.46 -2.97
C TYR A 144 -0.47 19.86 -4.34
N MET A 145 -1.77 20.07 -4.47
CA MET A 145 -2.42 20.43 -5.72
C MET A 145 -2.71 21.93 -5.72
N PHE A 146 -2.28 22.59 -6.79
CA PHE A 146 -2.53 24.01 -7.04
C PHE A 146 -3.15 24.19 -8.42
N GLY A 147 -4.03 25.18 -8.54
CA GLY A 147 -4.81 25.36 -9.74
C GLY A 147 -5.76 26.55 -9.64
N HIS A 148 -6.79 26.56 -10.48
CA HIS A 148 -7.84 27.58 -10.38
C HIS A 148 -9.20 26.99 -10.73
N ALA A 149 -10.25 27.64 -10.25
CA ALA A 149 -11.60 27.36 -10.70
C ALA A 149 -11.83 27.91 -12.11
N LEU A 150 -12.69 27.28 -12.90
CA LEU A 150 -13.10 27.84 -14.18
C LEU A 150 -13.90 29.13 -13.95
N PRO A 151 -13.68 30.21 -14.75
CA PRO A 151 -14.41 31.47 -14.61
C PRO A 151 -15.93 31.31 -14.68
N ASP A 152 -16.40 30.41 -15.56
CA ASP A 152 -17.83 30.19 -15.80
C ASP A 152 -18.44 29.12 -14.89
N SER A 153 -17.62 28.35 -14.17
CA SER A 153 -18.05 27.18 -13.40
C SER A 153 -17.18 26.97 -12.18
N PRO A 154 -17.50 27.61 -11.03
CA PRO A 154 -16.65 27.60 -9.85
C PRO A 154 -16.48 26.21 -9.21
N ASN A 155 -17.43 25.31 -9.46
CA ASN A 155 -17.38 23.92 -8.98
C ASN A 155 -16.37 23.07 -9.76
N ILE A 156 -15.89 23.54 -10.92
CA ILE A 156 -14.90 22.82 -11.73
C ILE A 156 -13.55 23.51 -11.51
N LYS A 157 -12.57 22.75 -11.02
CA LYS A 157 -11.23 23.25 -10.68
C LYS A 157 -10.18 22.48 -11.46
N GLU A 158 -9.39 23.20 -12.24
CA GLU A 158 -8.27 22.61 -12.99
C GLU A 158 -7.03 22.56 -12.12
N VAL A 159 -6.43 21.37 -12.01
CA VAL A 159 -5.14 21.17 -11.33
C VAL A 159 -4.03 21.45 -12.33
N LEU A 160 -3.34 22.57 -12.16
CA LEU A 160 -2.28 23.01 -13.07
C LEU A 160 -0.88 22.72 -12.54
N CYS A 161 -0.71 22.62 -11.23
CA CYS A 161 0.56 22.35 -10.61
C CYS A 161 0.40 21.33 -9.49
N VAL A 162 1.24 20.30 -9.53
CA VAL A 162 1.40 19.35 -8.43
C VAL A 162 2.79 19.56 -7.85
N MET A 163 2.83 19.95 -6.58
CA MET A 163 4.07 20.20 -5.86
C MET A 163 4.39 19.02 -4.94
N ILE A 164 5.59 18.47 -5.08
CA ILE A 164 6.10 17.43 -4.18
C ILE A 164 6.95 18.11 -3.10
N PRO A 165 6.47 18.22 -1.84
CA PRO A 165 7.29 18.79 -0.77
C PRO A 165 8.42 17.83 -0.37
N PRO A 166 9.47 18.33 0.30
CA PRO A 166 10.37 17.46 1.05
C PRO A 166 9.55 16.62 2.01
N GLN A 167 9.72 15.30 1.99
CA GLN A 167 8.84 14.41 2.75
C GLN A 167 9.56 13.15 3.22
N PHE A 168 9.02 12.54 4.27
CA PHE A 168 9.43 11.24 4.76
C PHE A 168 8.20 10.33 4.84
N GLY A 169 8.19 9.28 4.03
CA GLY A 169 7.09 8.32 3.97
C GLY A 169 7.39 7.02 4.73
N THR A 170 6.32 6.40 5.21
CA THR A 170 6.26 5.01 5.66
C THR A 170 5.14 4.29 4.90
N ALA A 171 4.90 3.00 5.16
CA ALA A 171 3.77 2.29 4.55
C ALA A 171 2.38 2.81 4.97
N VAL A 172 2.30 3.58 6.06
CA VAL A 172 1.03 3.99 6.70
C VAL A 172 0.85 5.50 6.74
N GLU A 173 1.92 6.27 6.86
CA GLU A 173 1.87 7.72 6.92
C GLU A 173 3.00 8.37 6.12
N SER A 174 2.73 9.58 5.62
CA SER A 174 3.72 10.46 5.01
C SER A 174 3.80 11.77 5.79
N ARG A 175 5.00 12.17 6.17
CA ARG A 175 5.28 13.40 6.93
C ARG A 175 5.84 14.46 6.02
N THR A 176 5.25 15.64 6.06
CA THR A 176 5.70 16.83 5.33
C THR A 176 5.95 17.99 6.29
N PRO A 177 6.74 19.01 5.88
CA PRO A 177 6.90 20.24 6.62
C PRO A 177 5.55 20.86 7.01
N PRO A 178 5.48 21.54 8.18
CA PRO A 178 4.20 22.03 8.73
C PRO A 178 3.59 23.18 7.93
N ARG A 179 4.29 23.74 6.94
CA ARG A 179 3.84 24.89 6.17
C ARG A 179 3.86 24.57 4.69
N ILE A 180 2.68 24.62 4.07
CA ILE A 180 2.53 24.61 2.62
C ILE A 180 3.01 25.96 2.07
N PRO A 181 3.83 25.99 1.01
CA PRO A 181 4.40 27.22 0.48
C PRO A 181 3.38 27.98 -0.39
N PHE A 182 2.30 28.45 0.22
CA PHE A 182 1.25 29.22 -0.46
C PHE A 182 1.78 30.51 -1.12
N ASP A 183 2.79 31.13 -0.51
CA ASP A 183 3.36 32.42 -0.94
C ASP A 183 4.52 32.28 -1.92
N ALA A 184 4.72 31.09 -2.52
CA ALA A 184 5.82 30.91 -3.47
C ALA A 184 5.62 31.84 -4.70
N PRO A 185 6.64 32.62 -5.11
CA PRO A 185 6.51 33.58 -6.21
C PRO A 185 5.96 32.97 -7.50
N ALA A 186 6.43 31.76 -7.85
CA ALA A 186 5.97 31.04 -9.03
C ALA A 186 4.47 30.69 -9.00
N LEU A 187 3.90 30.44 -7.81
CA LEU A 187 2.47 30.18 -7.64
C LEU A 187 1.66 31.48 -7.74
N GLN A 188 2.17 32.56 -7.18
CA GLN A 188 1.53 33.88 -7.22
C GLN A 188 1.54 34.48 -8.64
N GLU A 189 2.67 34.39 -9.35
CA GLU A 189 2.79 34.83 -10.74
C GLU A 189 1.82 34.08 -11.67
N ALA A 190 1.59 32.80 -11.41
CA ALA A 190 0.63 31.97 -12.13
C ALA A 190 -0.80 32.05 -11.59
N ASN A 191 -1.05 32.86 -10.55
CA ASN A 191 -2.35 33.04 -9.89
C ASN A 191 -3.02 31.70 -9.47
N LEU A 192 -2.22 30.78 -8.91
CA LEU A 192 -2.69 29.46 -8.51
C LEU A 192 -3.14 29.45 -7.05
N SER A 193 -4.33 28.92 -6.80
CA SER A 193 -4.86 28.66 -5.47
C SER A 193 -4.62 27.21 -5.05
N PHE A 194 -4.55 26.98 -3.75
CA PHE A 194 -4.44 25.63 -3.20
C PHE A 194 -5.77 24.89 -3.35
N LEU A 195 -5.71 23.70 -3.96
CA LEU A 195 -6.87 22.85 -4.22
C LEU A 195 -6.98 21.68 -3.24
N GLY A 196 -5.85 21.20 -2.71
CA GLY A 196 -5.85 20.12 -1.72
C GLY A 196 -4.55 19.31 -1.68
N ILE A 197 -4.60 18.21 -0.93
CA ILE A 197 -3.49 17.28 -0.73
C ILE A 197 -3.80 15.97 -1.46
N LEU A 198 -2.83 15.46 -2.21
CA LEU A 198 -2.88 14.17 -2.87
C LEU A 198 -2.00 13.18 -2.11
N ARG A 199 -2.57 12.04 -1.73
CA ARG A 199 -1.87 10.92 -1.06
C ARG A 199 -1.82 9.73 -2.01
N ILE A 200 -0.65 9.12 -2.11
CA ILE A 200 -0.37 8.01 -3.02
C ILE A 200 0.21 6.87 -2.17
N GLY A 201 -0.40 5.69 -2.20
CA GLY A 201 0.06 4.52 -1.45
C GLY A 201 -0.90 3.34 -1.56
N GLU A 202 -0.51 2.20 -0.96
CA GLU A 202 -1.28 0.95 -0.96
C GLU A 202 -2.44 0.96 0.05
N SER A 203 -2.32 1.78 1.10
CA SER A 203 -3.34 1.91 2.16
C SER A 203 -4.60 2.60 1.66
N GLU A 204 -5.75 2.28 2.25
CA GLU A 204 -6.98 3.03 2.05
C GLU A 204 -6.78 4.53 2.28
N ALA A 205 -7.47 5.34 1.48
CA ALA A 205 -7.44 6.78 1.60
C ALA A 205 -8.03 7.20 2.96
N GLN A 206 -7.17 7.61 3.88
CA GLN A 206 -7.56 8.10 5.19
C GLN A 206 -7.01 9.50 5.41
N LEU A 207 -7.87 10.39 5.90
CA LEU A 207 -7.46 11.73 6.29
C LEU A 207 -6.67 11.62 7.60
N THR A 208 -5.40 12.04 7.59
CA THR A 208 -4.58 11.99 8.80
C THR A 208 -4.76 13.25 9.64
N SER A 209 -4.44 13.18 10.95
CA SER A 209 -4.40 14.36 11.81
C SER A 209 -3.38 15.40 11.35
N HIS A 210 -2.33 14.97 10.64
CA HIS A 210 -1.36 15.85 10.00
C HIS A 210 -1.98 16.66 8.85
N ASP A 211 -2.82 16.03 8.02
CA ASP A 211 -3.52 16.71 6.93
C ASP A 211 -4.46 17.80 7.44
N LEU A 212 -5.20 17.52 8.52
CA LEU A 212 -6.08 18.49 9.16
C LEU A 212 -5.32 19.68 9.76
N ALA A 213 -4.07 19.48 10.16
CA ALA A 213 -3.23 20.55 10.69
C ALA A 213 -2.57 21.41 9.59
N LEU A 214 -2.57 20.92 8.34
CA LEU A 214 -2.04 21.63 7.18
C LEU A 214 -3.08 22.48 6.43
N GLN A 215 -4.37 22.22 6.63
CA GLN A 215 -5.51 22.97 6.08
C GLN A 215 -5.71 24.30 6.79
#